data_AF-A0A1J5K911-F1
#
_entry.id   AF-A0A1J5K911-F1
#
_cell.length_a   1.000
_cell.length_b   1.000
_cell.length_c   1.000
_cell.angle_alpha   90.00
_cell.angle_beta   90.00
_cell.angle_gamma   90.00
#
_symmetry.space_group_name_H-M   'P 1'
#
loop_
_entity.id
_entity.type
_entity.pdbx_description
1 polymer ?
#
loop_
_entity_poly.entity_id
_entity_poly.type
_entity_poly.pdbx_seq_one_letter_code
_entity_poly.pdbx_strand_id
1 'polypeptide(L)'
;MEFNIGDSVTVLDDAINGIVKGFKNKMIIIETEEGFDLDFEARELVKTTNEEALKGFFASQSLHSVLKEKELPKKRSFVKEKRSKKDEFVLEVDLHIEKLVPNKRGMSNYDILTLQSDTAKRQLEFAIKNRMPKVVLIHGVGEGVLKAELDFLLGRYDGITFKDADYQKYGSGATEVYIKQNPNR
;
A
#
# COMPACT_ATOMS: atom_id res chain seq x y z
N MET A 1 -22.68 -18.38 33.60
CA MET A 1 -22.70 -19.85 33.46
C MET A 1 -21.81 -20.40 34.56
N GLU A 2 -22.27 -21.38 35.32
CA GLU A 2 -21.42 -22.07 36.32
C GLU A 2 -20.72 -23.24 35.63
N PHE A 3 -19.39 -23.37 35.79
CA PHE A 3 -18.59 -24.47 35.27
C PHE A 3 -18.36 -25.52 36.36
N ASN A 4 -18.29 -26.79 35.97
CA ASN A 4 -18.01 -27.92 36.83
C ASN A 4 -16.72 -28.63 36.36
N ILE A 5 -16.03 -29.29 37.30
CA ILE A 5 -14.87 -30.14 36.95
C ILE A 5 -15.35 -31.27 36.04
N GLY A 6 -14.66 -31.47 34.92
CA GLY A 6 -15.01 -32.44 33.87
C GLY A 6 -15.79 -31.85 32.69
N ASP A 7 -16.20 -30.57 32.74
CA ASP A 7 -16.87 -29.93 31.61
C ASP A 7 -15.88 -29.71 30.45
N SER A 8 -16.28 -30.09 29.23
CA SER A 8 -15.58 -29.68 28.01
C SER A 8 -15.88 -28.22 27.72
N VAL A 9 -14.80 -27.43 27.60
CA VAL A 9 -14.87 -25.99 27.40
C VAL A 9 -13.94 -25.56 26.27
N THR A 10 -14.35 -24.52 25.56
CA THR A 10 -13.56 -23.87 24.51
C THR A 10 -13.31 -22.42 24.90
N VAL A 11 -12.09 -21.93 24.68
CA VAL A 11 -11.73 -20.53 24.91
C VAL A 11 -12.37 -19.66 23.81
N LEU A 12 -12.91 -18.50 24.17
CA LEU A 12 -13.69 -17.65 23.27
C LEU A 12 -12.81 -16.92 22.24
N ASP A 13 -11.66 -16.42 22.68
CA ASP A 13 -10.75 -15.62 21.85
C ASP A 13 -9.67 -16.47 21.15
N ASP A 14 -9.43 -17.69 21.61
CA ASP A 14 -8.39 -18.60 21.12
C ASP A 14 -8.96 -19.98 20.77
N ALA A 15 -8.35 -20.64 19.79
CA ALA A 15 -8.74 -21.99 19.35
C ALA A 15 -8.24 -23.09 20.30
N ILE A 16 -8.45 -22.92 21.60
CA ILE A 16 -8.01 -23.84 22.65
C ILE A 16 -9.23 -24.57 23.22
N ASN A 17 -9.20 -25.89 23.14
CA ASN A 17 -10.18 -26.78 23.77
C ASN A 17 -9.54 -27.47 24.96
N GLY A 18 -10.33 -27.65 26.02
CA GLY A 18 -9.86 -28.35 27.20
C GLY A 18 -10.98 -28.84 28.08
N ILE A 19 -10.60 -29.57 29.12
CA ILE A 19 -11.49 -30.08 30.15
C ILE A 19 -11.22 -29.33 31.44
N VAL A 20 -12.26 -28.84 32.10
CA VAL A 20 -12.10 -28.16 33.40
C VAL A 20 -11.55 -29.15 34.42
N LYS A 21 -10.35 -28.89 34.93
CA LYS A 21 -9.65 -29.73 35.91
C LYS A 21 -9.84 -29.22 37.34
N GLY A 22 -10.06 -27.92 37.51
CA GLY A 22 -10.24 -27.33 38.82
C GLY A 22 -10.49 -25.83 38.80
N PHE A 23 -10.61 -25.26 40.00
CA PHE A 23 -10.85 -23.83 40.21
C PHE A 23 -9.81 -23.29 41.18
N LYS A 24 -9.17 -22.18 40.83
CA LYS A 24 -8.21 -21.49 41.70
C LYS A 24 -8.58 -20.01 41.78
N ASN A 25 -9.02 -19.60 42.96
CA ASN A 25 -9.53 -18.25 43.23
C ASN A 25 -10.71 -17.89 42.32
N LYS A 26 -10.45 -17.06 41.29
CA LYS A 26 -11.44 -16.61 40.28
C LYS A 26 -11.17 -17.18 38.88
N MET A 27 -10.12 -17.99 38.74
CA MET A 27 -9.72 -18.62 37.48
C MET A 27 -10.13 -20.08 37.46
N ILE A 28 -10.46 -20.56 36.26
CA ILE A 28 -10.82 -21.93 35.93
C ILE A 28 -9.61 -22.57 35.26
N ILE A 29 -9.16 -23.69 35.80
CA ILE A 29 -8.04 -24.44 35.27
C ILE A 29 -8.59 -25.43 34.26
N ILE A 30 -8.11 -25.36 33.02
CA ILE A 30 -8.46 -26.30 31.95
C ILE A 30 -7.22 -27.10 31.55
N GLU A 31 -7.39 -28.39 31.33
CA GLU A 31 -6.38 -29.25 30.72
C GLU A 31 -6.66 -29.36 29.23
N THR A 32 -5.70 -28.90 28.42
CA THR A 32 -5.78 -28.95 26.96
C THR A 32 -5.57 -30.37 26.43
N GLU A 33 -5.93 -30.62 25.17
CA GLU A 33 -5.70 -31.92 24.51
C GLU A 33 -4.21 -32.33 24.46
N GLU A 34 -3.30 -31.36 24.55
CA GLU A 34 -1.85 -31.57 24.60
C GLU A 34 -1.32 -31.83 26.04
N GLY A 35 -2.20 -31.86 27.05
CA GLY A 35 -1.85 -32.18 28.44
C GLY A 35 -1.28 -31.01 29.24
N PHE A 36 -1.42 -29.77 28.75
CA PHE A 36 -1.04 -28.56 29.48
C PHE A 36 -2.22 -28.00 30.28
N ASP A 37 -1.94 -27.64 31.54
CA ASP A 37 -2.89 -26.96 32.44
C ASP A 37 -2.79 -25.44 32.23
N LEU A 38 -3.92 -24.80 31.89
CA LEU A 38 -4.03 -23.36 31.62
C LEU A 38 -5.15 -22.73 32.46
N ASP A 39 -4.92 -21.50 32.94
CA ASP A 39 -5.85 -20.77 33.82
C ASP A 39 -6.60 -19.69 33.03
N PHE A 40 -7.93 -19.76 32.99
CA PHE A 40 -8.78 -18.79 32.27
C PHE A 40 -9.87 -18.20 33.16
N GLU A 41 -10.36 -17.00 32.83
CA GLU A 41 -11.55 -16.47 33.49
C GLU A 41 -12.83 -17.14 32.97
N ALA A 42 -13.88 -17.17 33.80
CA ALA A 42 -15.18 -17.73 33.42
C ALA A 42 -15.82 -17.07 32.19
N ARG A 43 -15.46 -15.82 31.89
CA ARG A 43 -15.93 -15.08 30.70
C ARG A 43 -15.20 -15.45 29.41
N GLU A 44 -14.03 -16.06 29.54
CA GLU A 44 -13.19 -16.48 28.41
C GLU A 44 -13.50 -17.91 27.99
N LEU A 45 -14.31 -18.63 28.75
CA LEU A 45 -14.68 -20.02 28.49
C LEU A 45 -16.14 -20.15 28.07
N VAL A 46 -16.41 -21.10 27.18
CA VAL A 46 -17.75 -21.50 26.75
C VAL A 46 -17.88 -23.01 26.86
N LYS A 47 -18.96 -23.52 27.46
CA LYS A 47 -19.21 -24.98 27.54
C LYS A 47 -19.63 -25.53 26.18
N THR A 48 -19.01 -26.63 25.77
CA THR A 48 -19.22 -27.26 24.46
C THR A 48 -20.30 -28.35 24.49
N THR A 49 -21.28 -28.27 25.40
CA THR A 49 -22.18 -29.39 25.71
C THR A 49 -23.55 -29.40 25.02
N ASN A 50 -23.87 -28.50 24.10
CA ASN A 50 -25.22 -28.52 23.52
C ASN A 50 -25.32 -28.05 22.07
N GLU A 51 -25.01 -28.95 21.14
CA GLU A 51 -25.36 -28.81 19.72
C GLU A 51 -26.86 -28.53 19.50
N GLU A 52 -27.72 -28.96 20.44
CA GLU A 52 -29.17 -28.80 20.38
C GLU A 52 -29.65 -27.40 20.77
N ALA A 53 -28.96 -26.72 21.71
CA ALA A 53 -29.29 -25.34 22.08
C ALA A 53 -28.86 -24.33 21.01
N LEU A 54 -27.76 -24.61 20.29
CA LEU A 54 -27.35 -23.80 19.14
C LEU A 54 -28.38 -23.86 18.01
N LYS A 55 -28.96 -25.03 17.71
CA LYS A 55 -30.01 -25.18 16.69
C LYS A 55 -31.26 -24.33 16.96
N GLY A 56 -31.67 -24.18 18.22
CA GLY A 56 -32.81 -23.34 18.60
C GLY A 56 -32.56 -21.84 18.40
N PHE A 57 -31.33 -21.37 18.64
CA PHE A 57 -30.96 -19.98 18.45
C PHE A 57 -30.85 -19.60 16.95
N PHE A 58 -30.29 -20.49 16.12
CA PHE A 58 -30.17 -20.28 14.66
C PHE A 58 -31.50 -20.35 13.91
N ALA A 59 -32.56 -20.96 14.48
CA ALA A 59 -33.87 -21.00 13.83
C ALA A 59 -34.58 -19.62 13.80
N SER A 60 -34.22 -18.70 14.69
CA SER A 60 -34.92 -17.41 14.84
C SER A 60 -34.29 -16.24 14.08
N GLN A 61 -33.04 -16.37 13.61
CA GLN A 61 -32.38 -15.34 12.81
C GLN A 61 -32.18 -15.80 11.37
N SER A 62 -33.17 -15.44 10.56
CA SER A 62 -33.09 -15.21 9.11
C SER A 62 -31.90 -15.85 8.38
N LEU A 63 -32.21 -16.90 7.60
CA LEU A 63 -31.38 -17.57 6.59
C LEU A 63 -30.64 -16.67 5.57
N HIS A 64 -30.72 -15.35 5.70
CA HIS A 64 -30.11 -14.36 4.81
C HIS A 64 -28.66 -14.00 5.17
N SER A 65 -28.17 -14.32 6.37
CA SER A 65 -26.79 -14.05 6.81
C SER A 65 -25.82 -15.23 6.59
N VAL A 66 -26.30 -16.48 6.71
CA VAL A 66 -25.43 -17.68 6.64
C VAL A 66 -24.95 -17.99 5.21
N LEU A 67 -25.73 -17.63 4.18
CA LEU A 67 -25.29 -17.73 2.78
C LEU A 67 -24.16 -16.74 2.43
N LYS A 68 -23.89 -15.76 3.30
CA LYS A 68 -22.85 -14.75 3.09
C LYS A 68 -21.48 -15.16 3.66
N GLU A 69 -21.42 -16.20 4.50
CA GLU A 69 -20.18 -16.67 5.16
C GLU A 69 -19.46 -17.80 4.40
N LYS A 70 -20.15 -18.51 3.50
CA LYS A 70 -19.54 -19.55 2.63
C LYS A 70 -19.05 -19.04 1.28
N GLU A 71 -19.18 -17.74 1.01
CA GLU A 71 -18.37 -17.11 -0.01
C GLU A 71 -17.00 -16.83 0.61
N LEU A 72 -15.98 -17.58 0.17
CA LEU A 72 -14.57 -17.23 0.37
C LEU A 72 -14.46 -15.71 0.29
N PRO A 73 -13.87 -15.01 1.28
CA PRO A 73 -13.74 -13.56 1.21
C PRO A 73 -13.10 -13.29 -0.14
N LYS A 74 -13.86 -12.70 -1.08
CA LYS A 74 -13.32 -12.28 -2.37
C LYS A 74 -12.05 -11.59 -2.00
N LYS A 75 -10.90 -12.16 -2.42
CA LYS A 75 -9.56 -11.60 -2.18
C LYS A 75 -9.79 -10.13 -2.19
N ARG A 76 -9.55 -9.42 -1.06
CA ARG A 76 -9.66 -7.97 -1.08
C ARG A 76 -8.83 -7.61 -2.28
N SER A 77 -9.51 -7.29 -3.38
CA SER A 77 -8.86 -6.57 -4.42
C SER A 77 -8.49 -5.37 -3.59
N PHE A 78 -7.20 -5.17 -3.37
CA PHE A 78 -6.71 -3.83 -3.62
C PHE A 78 -7.40 -3.48 -4.93
N VAL A 79 -8.57 -2.82 -4.83
CA VAL A 79 -9.01 -1.94 -5.87
C VAL A 79 -7.85 -0.98 -5.82
N LYS A 80 -6.79 -1.31 -6.57
CA LYS A 80 -5.67 -0.43 -6.85
C LYS A 80 -6.39 0.85 -7.14
N GLU A 81 -6.35 1.77 -6.17
CA GLU A 81 -7.28 2.90 -6.06
C GLU A 81 -7.58 3.30 -7.47
N LYS A 82 -8.82 3.03 -7.93
CA LYS A 82 -9.13 2.99 -9.36
C LYS A 82 -8.58 4.29 -9.88
N ARG A 83 -7.41 4.22 -10.57
CA ARG A 83 -6.56 5.39 -10.81
C ARG A 83 -7.54 6.41 -11.30
N SER A 84 -7.72 7.47 -10.51
CA SER A 84 -8.78 8.43 -10.81
C SER A 84 -8.63 8.75 -12.30
N LYS A 85 -9.69 9.06 -13.05
CA LYS A 85 -9.53 9.40 -14.48
C LYS A 85 -8.51 10.53 -14.75
N LYS A 86 -7.92 11.12 -13.69
CA LYS A 86 -6.67 11.89 -13.60
C LYS A 86 -5.40 11.06 -13.29
N ASP A 87 -5.24 9.83 -13.78
CA ASP A 87 -3.92 9.43 -14.27
C ASP A 87 -3.68 10.32 -15.49
N GLU A 88 -3.41 11.61 -15.20
CA GLU A 88 -2.96 12.59 -16.18
C GLU A 88 -1.86 11.92 -16.98
N PHE A 89 -1.85 12.08 -18.30
CA PHE A 89 -0.73 11.63 -19.11
C PHE A 89 0.54 12.28 -18.55
N VAL A 90 1.30 11.49 -17.78
CA VAL A 90 2.58 11.89 -17.20
C VAL A 90 3.66 11.47 -18.17
N LEU A 91 4.32 12.45 -18.78
CA LEU A 91 5.48 12.17 -19.60
C LEU A 91 6.68 11.92 -18.68
N GLU A 92 7.12 10.68 -18.57
CA GLU A 92 8.36 10.33 -17.86
C GLU A 92 9.54 10.39 -18.84
N VAL A 93 10.58 11.14 -18.47
CA VAL A 93 11.79 11.32 -19.27
C VAL A 93 12.97 10.89 -18.44
N ASP A 94 13.60 9.79 -18.83
CA ASP A 94 14.84 9.33 -18.21
C ASP A 94 16.04 10.05 -18.85
N LEU A 95 16.71 10.87 -18.05
CA LEU A 95 17.86 11.68 -18.46
C LEU A 95 19.18 11.00 -18.13
N HIS A 96 19.21 9.78 -17.58
CA HIS A 96 20.48 9.06 -17.42
C HIS A 96 21.16 8.88 -18.78
N ILE A 97 22.48 9.15 -18.84
CA ILE A 97 23.23 9.14 -20.09
C ILE A 97 23.14 7.79 -20.82
N GLU A 98 23.03 6.69 -20.08
CA GLU A 98 22.83 5.33 -20.60
C GLU A 98 21.53 5.16 -21.39
N LYS A 99 20.56 6.05 -21.21
CA LYS A 99 19.31 6.08 -21.99
C LYS A 99 19.36 7.01 -23.19
N LEU A 100 20.27 7.99 -23.17
CA LEU A 100 20.38 9.00 -24.21
C LEU A 100 21.34 8.60 -25.32
N VAL A 101 22.38 7.82 -25.00
CA VAL A 101 23.36 7.34 -25.97
C VAL A 101 23.67 5.85 -25.77
N PRO A 102 23.95 5.11 -26.85
CA PRO A 102 24.35 3.70 -26.74
C PRO A 102 25.74 3.52 -26.09
N ASN A 103 26.61 4.53 -26.18
CA ASN A 103 27.94 4.51 -25.58
C ASN A 103 28.36 5.94 -25.19
N LYS A 104 28.79 6.12 -23.93
CA LYS A 104 29.26 7.40 -23.37
C LYS A 104 30.78 7.57 -23.37
N ARG A 105 31.53 6.56 -23.83
CA ARG A 105 33.00 6.55 -23.78
C ARG A 105 33.57 7.67 -24.64
N GLY A 106 34.39 8.52 -24.03
CA GLY A 106 35.01 9.67 -24.70
C GLY A 106 34.24 10.99 -24.59
N MET A 107 33.03 10.98 -24.00
CA MET A 107 32.33 12.21 -23.66
C MET A 107 32.91 12.81 -22.38
N SER A 108 33.08 14.13 -22.36
CA SER A 108 33.38 14.85 -21.12
C SER A 108 32.12 14.96 -20.25
N ASN A 109 32.30 15.25 -18.96
CA ASN A 109 31.16 15.53 -18.08
C ASN A 109 30.32 16.71 -18.56
N TYR A 110 30.96 17.71 -19.20
CA TYR A 110 30.28 18.84 -19.81
C TYR A 110 29.39 18.41 -20.99
N ASP A 111 29.89 17.54 -21.87
CA ASP A 111 29.12 17.04 -23.01
C ASP A 111 27.91 16.22 -22.54
N ILE A 112 28.11 15.38 -21.51
CA ILE A 112 27.04 14.59 -20.90
C ILE A 112 25.97 15.53 -20.32
N LEU A 113 26.37 16.49 -19.49
CA LEU A 113 25.44 17.43 -18.86
C LEU A 113 24.67 18.23 -19.91
N THR A 114 25.36 18.73 -20.95
CA THR A 114 24.75 19.50 -22.04
C THR A 114 23.70 18.66 -22.76
N LEU A 115 24.02 17.41 -23.12
CA LEU A 115 23.08 16.50 -23.78
C LEU A 115 21.85 16.21 -22.92
N GLN A 116 22.05 16.00 -21.62
CA GLN A 116 20.96 15.77 -20.67
C GLN A 116 20.04 16.99 -20.57
N SER A 117 20.61 18.18 -20.41
CA SER A 117 19.86 19.45 -20.32
C SER A 117 19.12 19.78 -21.62
N ASP A 118 19.75 19.60 -22.77
CA ASP A 118 19.11 19.81 -24.08
C ASP A 118 17.97 18.82 -24.32
N THR A 119 18.14 17.57 -23.87
CA THR A 119 17.07 16.57 -23.93
C THR A 119 15.91 16.96 -23.03
N ALA A 120 16.18 17.38 -21.79
CA ALA A 120 15.15 17.87 -20.87
C ALA A 120 14.38 19.05 -21.46
N LYS A 121 15.10 20.03 -22.04
CA LYS A 121 14.51 21.18 -22.73
C LYS A 121 13.55 20.75 -23.83
N ARG A 122 14.01 19.90 -24.74
CA ARG A 122 13.22 19.42 -25.88
C ARG A 122 11.97 18.68 -25.43
N GLN A 123 12.08 17.84 -24.40
CA GLN A 123 10.93 17.09 -23.90
C GLN A 123 9.93 17.99 -23.17
N LEU A 124 10.43 19.00 -22.46
CA LEU A 124 9.57 20.02 -21.85
C LEU A 124 8.81 20.82 -22.92
N GLU A 125 9.49 21.31 -23.94
CA GLU A 125 8.87 22.02 -25.06
C GLU A 125 7.84 21.15 -25.79
N PHE A 126 8.17 19.86 -25.98
CA PHE A 126 7.23 18.88 -26.54
C PHE A 126 5.99 18.73 -25.65
N ALA A 127 6.16 18.62 -24.33
CA ALA A 127 5.05 18.51 -23.39
C ALA A 127 4.15 19.76 -23.41
N ILE A 128 4.76 20.96 -23.41
CA ILE A 128 4.03 22.23 -23.51
C ILE A 128 3.24 22.29 -24.81
N LYS A 129 3.89 21.98 -25.94
CA LYS A 129 3.26 22.00 -27.28
C LYS A 129 2.07 21.06 -27.37
N ASN A 130 2.18 19.87 -26.77
CA ASN A 130 1.13 18.85 -26.78
C ASN A 130 0.13 18.98 -25.62
N ARG A 131 0.18 20.09 -24.87
CA ARG A 131 -0.72 20.35 -23.72
C ARG A 131 -0.72 19.22 -22.69
N MET A 132 0.45 18.61 -22.48
CA MET A 132 0.62 17.61 -21.43
C MET A 132 0.65 18.34 -20.08
N PRO A 133 -0.22 17.98 -19.12
CA PRO A 133 -0.32 18.70 -17.86
C PRO A 133 0.87 18.44 -16.92
N LYS A 134 1.55 17.30 -17.09
CA LYS A 134 2.61 16.85 -16.18
C LYS A 134 3.77 16.15 -16.92
N VAL A 135 4.98 16.47 -16.50
CA VAL A 135 6.23 15.82 -16.92
C VAL A 135 7.03 15.41 -15.68
N VAL A 136 7.70 14.27 -15.71
CA VAL A 136 8.65 13.83 -14.69
C VAL A 136 10.02 13.69 -15.35
N LEU A 137 11.00 14.46 -14.89
CA LEU A 137 12.38 14.40 -15.34
C LEU A 137 13.19 13.56 -14.35
N ILE A 138 13.67 12.40 -14.76
CA ILE A 138 14.45 11.47 -13.93
C ILE A 138 15.93 11.72 -14.21
N HIS A 139 16.64 12.36 -13.29
CA HIS A 139 18.02 12.80 -13.46
C HIS A 139 19.04 12.06 -12.56
N GLY A 140 18.54 11.24 -11.62
CA GLY A 140 19.37 10.50 -10.67
C GLY A 140 19.73 11.32 -9.43
N VAL A 141 20.38 10.69 -8.45
CA VAL A 141 20.75 11.39 -7.18
C VAL A 141 22.03 12.20 -7.36
N GLY A 142 23.09 11.57 -7.90
CA GLY A 142 24.34 12.22 -8.32
C GLY A 142 24.93 13.23 -7.33
N GLU A 143 25.70 14.18 -7.87
CA GLU A 143 26.22 15.35 -7.14
C GLU A 143 25.25 16.53 -7.15
N GLY A 144 24.06 16.37 -7.77
CA GLY A 144 23.06 17.43 -7.91
C GLY A 144 23.31 18.44 -9.03
N VAL A 145 24.38 18.28 -9.83
CA VAL A 145 24.70 19.21 -10.93
C VAL A 145 23.59 19.27 -11.98
N LEU A 146 23.09 18.12 -12.45
CA LEU A 146 21.97 18.08 -13.41
C LEU A 146 20.68 18.64 -12.79
N LYS A 147 20.41 18.37 -11.50
CA LYS A 147 19.27 18.97 -10.80
C LYS A 147 19.33 20.49 -10.79
N ALA A 148 20.49 21.07 -10.47
CA ALA A 148 20.66 22.53 -10.45
C ALA A 148 20.46 23.14 -11.85
N GLU A 149 20.95 22.49 -12.90
CA GLU A 149 20.74 22.92 -14.28
C GLU A 149 19.26 22.82 -14.69
N LEU A 150 18.56 21.76 -14.28
CA LEU A 150 17.11 21.61 -14.49
C LEU A 150 16.32 22.69 -13.74
N ASP A 151 16.65 22.96 -12.47
CA ASP A 151 15.98 24.00 -11.67
C ASP A 151 16.14 25.38 -12.36
N PHE A 152 17.34 25.67 -12.88
CA PHE A 152 17.62 26.89 -13.63
C PHE A 152 16.90 26.95 -14.98
N LEU A 153 16.84 25.82 -15.71
CA LEU A 153 16.11 25.72 -16.98
C LEU A 153 14.62 25.94 -16.77
N LEU A 154 14.01 25.23 -15.81
CA LEU A 154 12.58 25.27 -15.53
C LEU A 154 12.14 26.63 -15.02
N GLY A 155 12.96 27.29 -14.20
CA GLY A 155 12.69 28.63 -13.67
C GLY A 155 12.58 29.74 -14.72
N ARG A 156 12.97 29.49 -15.98
CA ARG A 156 12.82 30.44 -17.09
C ARG A 156 11.49 30.33 -17.84
N TYR A 157 10.71 29.29 -17.59
CA TYR A 157 9.45 29.07 -18.30
C TYR A 157 8.28 29.62 -17.49
N ASP A 158 7.50 30.49 -18.12
CA ASP A 158 6.25 30.97 -17.55
C ASP A 158 5.18 29.87 -17.55
N GLY A 159 4.33 29.88 -16.53
CA GLY A 159 3.22 28.94 -16.42
C GLY A 159 3.65 27.52 -16.05
N ILE A 160 4.87 27.35 -15.53
CA ILE A 160 5.37 26.07 -15.03
C ILE A 160 5.61 26.17 -13.52
N THR A 161 5.28 25.09 -12.81
CA THR A 161 5.67 24.90 -11.41
C THR A 161 6.29 23.53 -11.25
N PHE A 162 7.35 23.41 -10.46
CA PHE A 162 8.07 22.15 -10.28
C PHE A 162 8.43 21.88 -8.83
N LYS A 163 8.59 20.60 -8.50
CA LYS A 163 8.95 20.10 -7.17
C LYS A 163 9.65 18.75 -7.32
N ASP A 164 10.24 18.25 -6.24
CA ASP A 164 10.73 16.87 -6.22
C ASP A 164 9.57 15.89 -6.44
N ALA A 165 9.84 14.82 -7.20
CA ALA A 165 8.86 13.81 -7.54
C ALA A 165 8.53 12.90 -6.34
N ASP A 166 7.53 12.04 -6.49
CA ASP A 166 7.18 11.05 -5.47
C ASP A 166 8.39 10.17 -5.06
N TYR A 167 8.75 10.24 -3.78
CA TYR A 167 9.91 9.55 -3.23
C TYR A 167 9.78 8.02 -3.26
N GLN A 168 8.57 7.47 -3.09
CA GLN A 168 8.37 6.03 -3.13
C GLN A 168 8.58 5.47 -4.55
N LYS A 169 8.21 6.25 -5.57
CA LYS A 169 8.31 5.84 -6.96
C LYS A 169 9.68 6.09 -7.58
N TYR A 170 10.31 7.24 -7.29
CA TYR A 170 11.54 7.66 -7.98
C TYR A 170 12.72 7.95 -7.04
N GLY A 171 12.54 7.85 -5.71
CA GLY A 171 13.53 8.29 -4.73
C GLY A 171 13.81 9.81 -4.83
N SER A 172 15.02 10.22 -4.48
CA SER A 172 15.45 11.64 -4.55
C SER A 172 15.93 12.09 -5.95
N GLY A 173 15.76 11.26 -6.99
CA GLY A 173 16.42 11.44 -8.29
C GLY A 173 15.52 11.94 -9.41
N ALA A 174 14.39 12.57 -9.10
CA ALA A 174 13.45 13.03 -10.11
C ALA A 174 12.71 14.32 -9.73
N THR A 175 12.39 15.11 -10.75
CA THR A 175 11.68 16.39 -10.62
C THR A 175 10.35 16.30 -11.36
N GLU A 176 9.26 16.57 -10.66
CA GLU A 176 7.91 16.71 -11.21
C GLU A 176 7.67 18.14 -11.67
N VAL A 177 7.25 18.27 -12.92
CA VAL A 177 6.95 19.54 -13.58
C VAL A 177 5.48 19.58 -13.96
N TYR A 178 4.77 20.59 -13.48
CA TYR A 178 3.36 20.85 -13.75
C TYR A 178 3.26 22.03 -14.70
N ILE A 179 2.56 21.83 -15.81
CA ILE A 179 2.38 22.84 -16.87
C ILE A 179 0.97 23.38 -16.79
N LYS A 180 0.83 24.68 -16.49
CA LYS A 180 -0.47 25.35 -16.40
C LYS A 180 -1.08 25.43 -17.81
N GLN A 181 -2.15 24.68 -18.02
CA GLN A 181 -2.93 24.76 -19.25
C GLN A 181 -3.84 25.99 -19.20
N ASN A 182 -3.71 26.90 -20.16
CA ASN A 182 -4.71 27.96 -20.37
C ASN A 182 -5.82 27.39 -21.26
N PRO A 183 -7.09 27.33 -20.80
CA PRO A 183 -8.19 26.77 -21.60
C PRO A 183 -8.45 27.52 -22.92
N ASN A 184 -7.95 28.75 -23.06
CA ASN A 184 -8.33 29.68 -24.13
C ASN A 184 -7.24 29.92 -25.20
N ARG A 185 -6.26 29.03 -25.36
CA ARG A 185 -5.24 29.11 -26.42
C ARG A 185 -5.54 28.16 -27.57
#